data_AF-A0A3G1KMJ7-F1
#
_entry.id   AF-A0A3G1KMJ7-F1
#
_cell.length_a   1.000
_cell.length_b   1.000
_cell.length_c   1.000
_cell.angle_alpha   90.00
_cell.angle_beta   90.00
_cell.angle_gamma   90.00
#
_symmetry.space_group_name_H-M   'P 1'
#
loop_
_entity.id
_entity.type
_entity.pdbx_description
1 polymer ?
#
loop_
_entity_poly.entity_id
_entity_poly.type
_entity_poly.pdbx_seq_one_letter_code
_entity_poly.pdbx_strand_id
1 'polypeptide(L)'
;MDKRFSYGFRSGLFGGIAMNAFSLIDYYIFHGTKLRYLDWSAVMLYGVRPDSFFAAAFALIAQLVFTSFLGILYAYLVTQIADGHYLFKGWLFGIVTWFFINALDILMKLQPLEKIPTLTIFSSFIGASIYGLVLGYFFYFLNLKHQGKGK
;
A
#
# COMPACT_ATOMS: atom_id res chain seq x y z
N MET A 1 -3.56 23.42 -5.13
CA MET A 1 -3.72 22.00 -4.76
C MET A 1 -3.72 21.89 -3.24
N ASP A 2 -4.70 21.19 -2.67
CA ASP A 2 -4.78 21.00 -1.21
C ASP A 2 -3.50 20.31 -0.69
N LYS A 3 -2.91 20.84 0.39
CA LYS A 3 -1.68 20.29 0.99
C LYS A 3 -1.91 18.87 1.49
N ARG A 4 -3.10 18.57 2.01
CA ARG A 4 -3.48 17.23 2.48
C ARG A 4 -3.45 16.23 1.33
N PHE A 5 -4.03 16.59 0.19
CA PHE A 5 -3.97 15.78 -1.02
C PHE A 5 -2.52 15.50 -1.42
N SER A 6 -1.68 16.54 -1.52
CA SER A 6 -0.28 16.38 -1.98
C SER A 6 0.58 15.58 -1.00
N TYR A 7 0.39 15.76 0.31
CA TYR A 7 1.11 14.99 1.32
C TYR A 7 0.64 13.55 1.36
N GLY A 8 -0.68 13.31 1.30
CA GLY A 8 -1.27 11.98 1.25
C GLY A 8 -0.82 11.19 0.03
N PHE A 9 -0.83 11.82 -1.15
CA PHE A 9 -0.34 11.18 -2.37
C PHE A 9 1.12 10.74 -2.25
N ARG A 10 2.00 11.63 -1.79
CA ARG A 10 3.43 11.33 -1.65
C ARG A 10 3.71 10.30 -0.58
N SER A 11 3.04 10.38 0.57
CA SER A 11 3.21 9.39 1.63
C SER A 11 2.69 8.02 1.21
N GLY A 12 1.57 7.96 0.47
CA GLY A 12 1.05 6.73 -0.12
C GLY A 12 2.00 6.13 -1.16
N LEU A 13 2.64 6.97 -1.98
CA LEU A 13 3.66 6.53 -2.94
C LEU A 13 4.88 5.91 -2.23
N PHE A 14 5.45 6.58 -1.23
CA PHE A 14 6.59 6.04 -0.47
C PHE A 14 6.22 4.76 0.29
N GLY A 15 5.02 4.71 0.87
CA GLY A 15 4.50 3.49 1.48
C GLY A 15 4.37 2.36 0.47
N GLY A 16 3.82 2.64 -0.70
CA GLY A 16 3.66 1.66 -1.78
C GLY A 16 5.00 1.12 -2.28
N ILE A 17 6.00 1.99 -2.45
CA ILE A 17 7.37 1.59 -2.83
C ILE A 17 7.98 0.67 -1.78
N ALA A 18 7.91 1.04 -0.49
CA ALA A 18 8.47 0.25 0.60
C ALA A 18 7.79 -1.13 0.71
N MET A 19 6.46 -1.18 0.56
CA MET A 19 5.68 -2.42 0.55
C MET A 19 6.05 -3.32 -0.63
N ASN A 20 6.23 -2.78 -1.83
CA ASN A 20 6.65 -3.55 -2.99
C ASN A 20 8.08 -4.06 -2.86
N ALA A 21 9.00 -3.24 -2.33
CA ALA A 21 10.37 -3.66 -2.05
C ALA A 21 10.39 -4.87 -1.12
N PHE A 22 9.61 -4.84 -0.03
CA PHE A 22 9.43 -5.99 0.85
C PHE A 22 8.83 -7.19 0.11
N SER A 23 7.78 -7.00 -0.69
CA SER A 23 7.15 -8.10 -1.44
C SER A 23 8.09 -8.79 -2.41
N LEU A 24 8.99 -8.05 -3.07
CA LEU A 24 10.01 -8.62 -3.95
C LEU A 24 11.04 -9.41 -3.15
N ILE A 25 11.50 -8.88 -2.01
CA ILE A 25 12.41 -9.58 -1.10
C ILE A 25 11.77 -10.88 -0.60
N ASP A 26 10.52 -10.83 -0.14
CA ASP A 26 9.81 -12.00 0.36
C ASP A 26 9.57 -13.05 -0.72
N TYR A 27 9.30 -12.63 -1.95
CA TYR A 27 9.10 -13.54 -3.08
C TYR A 27 10.41 -14.23 -3.52
N TYR A 28 11.49 -13.46 -3.68
CA TYR A 28 12.74 -13.97 -4.27
C TYR A 28 13.72 -14.55 -3.26
N ILE A 29 13.74 -14.07 -2.02
CA ILE A 29 14.72 -14.48 -1.00
C ILE A 29 14.09 -15.45 0.00
N PHE A 30 12.96 -15.08 0.60
CA PHE A 30 12.34 -15.90 1.65
C PHE A 30 11.39 -16.97 1.10
N HIS A 31 10.93 -16.81 -0.15
CA HIS A 31 9.90 -17.64 -0.78
C HIS A 31 8.61 -17.74 0.08
N GLY A 32 8.32 -16.72 0.88
CA GLY A 32 7.16 -16.65 1.77
C GLY A 32 5.85 -16.36 1.04
N THR A 33 5.92 -15.62 -0.08
CA THR A 33 4.76 -15.30 -0.90
C THR A 33 4.81 -15.95 -2.28
N LYS A 34 3.65 -16.40 -2.77
CA LYS A 34 3.46 -16.85 -4.17
C LYS A 34 2.79 -15.79 -5.05
N LEU A 35 2.48 -14.62 -4.48
CA LEU A 35 1.78 -13.53 -5.14
C LEU A 35 2.41 -12.20 -4.70
N ARG A 36 3.00 -11.47 -5.64
CA ARG A 36 3.53 -10.12 -5.39
C ARG A 36 2.40 -9.11 -5.52
N TYR A 37 2.56 -7.92 -4.93
CA TYR A 37 1.57 -6.85 -5.11
C TYR A 37 1.41 -6.42 -6.57
N LEU A 38 2.47 -6.50 -7.37
CA LEU A 38 2.37 -6.29 -8.83
C LEU A 38 1.55 -7.38 -9.52
N ASP A 39 1.62 -8.64 -9.04
CA ASP A 39 0.82 -9.74 -9.60
C ASP A 39 -0.66 -9.55 -9.26
N TRP A 40 -0.95 -9.10 -8.02
CA TRP A 40 -2.30 -8.74 -7.60
C TRP A 40 -2.88 -7.64 -8.50
N SER A 41 -2.13 -6.56 -8.76
CA SER A 41 -2.60 -5.49 -9.65
C SER A 41 -2.73 -5.95 -11.10
N ALA A 42 -1.87 -6.85 -11.56
CA ALA A 42 -1.98 -7.41 -12.91
C ALA A 42 -3.25 -8.26 -13.05
N VAL A 43 -3.59 -9.06 -12.05
CA VAL A 43 -4.85 -9.81 -12.03
C VAL A 43 -6.05 -8.86 -12.05
N MET A 44 -6.01 -7.77 -11.28
CA MET A 44 -7.07 -6.76 -11.29
C MET A 44 -7.27 -6.09 -12.65
N LEU A 45 -6.17 -5.82 -13.37
CA LEU A 45 -6.23 -5.12 -14.66
C LEU A 45 -6.48 -6.04 -15.85
N TYR A 46 -5.87 -7.22 -15.84
CA TYR A 46 -5.78 -8.12 -16.99
C TYR A 46 -6.51 -9.46 -16.77
N GLY A 47 -6.95 -9.75 -15.54
CA GLY A 47 -7.51 -11.06 -15.16
C GLY A 47 -6.47 -12.17 -15.01
N VAL A 48 -5.20 -11.90 -15.32
CA VAL A 48 -4.11 -12.88 -15.31
C VAL A 48 -2.82 -12.27 -14.74
N ARG A 49 -1.87 -13.13 -14.36
CA ARG A 49 -0.52 -12.70 -13.97
C ARG A 49 0.20 -12.09 -15.17
N PRO A 50 1.15 -11.16 -14.95
CA PRO A 50 1.83 -10.53 -16.07
C PRO A 50 2.71 -11.54 -16.79
N ASP A 51 2.58 -11.61 -18.10
CA ASP A 51 3.31 -12.50 -19.01
C ASP A 51 4.57 -11.85 -19.62
N SER A 52 4.67 -10.53 -19.50
CA SER A 52 5.69 -9.71 -20.14
C SER A 52 6.18 -8.61 -19.20
N PHE A 53 7.39 -8.14 -19.45
CA PHE A 53 7.99 -7.04 -18.68
C PHE A 53 7.12 -5.77 -18.71
N PHE A 54 6.55 -5.44 -19.87
CA PHE A 54 5.68 -4.26 -20.02
C PHE A 54 4.37 -4.41 -19.23
N ALA A 55 3.75 -5.59 -19.26
CA ALA A 55 2.56 -5.86 -18.46
C ALA A 55 2.85 -5.73 -16.95
N ALA A 56 3.99 -6.27 -16.50
CA ALA A 56 4.44 -6.17 -15.11
C ALA A 56 4.73 -4.72 -14.69
N ALA A 57 5.42 -3.94 -15.53
CA ALA A 57 5.72 -2.54 -15.27
C ALA A 57 4.45 -1.69 -15.17
N PHE A 58 3.49 -1.89 -16.08
CA PHE A 58 2.22 -1.17 -16.05
C PHE A 58 1.37 -1.55 -14.82
N ALA A 59 1.32 -2.84 -14.47
CA ALA A 59 0.66 -3.30 -13.25
C ALA A 59 1.30 -2.69 -11.99
N LEU A 60 2.62 -2.59 -11.93
CA LEU A 60 3.31 -1.93 -10.81
C LEU A 60 2.97 -0.43 -10.73
N ILE A 61 2.93 0.28 -11.87
CA ILE A 61 2.54 1.70 -11.90
C ILE A 61 1.11 1.87 -11.39
N ALA A 62 0.17 1.06 -11.88
CA ALA A 62 -1.22 1.11 -11.44
C ALA A 62 -1.35 0.81 -9.94
N GLN A 63 -0.61 -0.18 -9.45
CA GLN A 63 -0.53 -0.51 -8.02
C GLN A 63 -0.02 0.69 -7.20
N LEU A 64 1.03 1.38 -7.65
CA LEU A 64 1.56 2.55 -6.97
C LEU A 64 0.61 3.75 -7.00
N VAL A 65 -0.14 3.93 -8.10
CA VAL A 65 -1.21 4.94 -8.18
C VAL A 65 -2.31 4.61 -7.17
N PHE A 66 -2.71 3.33 -7.07
CA PHE A 66 -3.69 2.88 -6.10
C PHE A 66 -3.22 3.13 -4.64
N THR A 67 -1.98 2.81 -4.29
CA THR A 67 -1.45 3.12 -2.95
C THR A 67 -1.33 4.62 -2.69
N SER A 68 -1.04 5.41 -3.73
CA SER A 68 -1.02 6.87 -3.62
C SER A 68 -2.43 7.44 -3.36
N PHE A 69 -3.45 6.87 -4.01
CA PHE A 69 -4.86 7.17 -3.74
C PHE A 69 -5.26 6.81 -2.30
N LEU A 70 -4.87 5.64 -1.80
CA LEU A 70 -5.07 5.26 -0.39
C LEU A 70 -4.40 6.25 0.57
N GLY A 71 -3.22 6.76 0.23
CA GLY A 71 -2.55 7.79 1.01
C GLY A 71 -3.32 9.13 1.03
N ILE A 72 -3.99 9.49 -0.07
CA ILE A 72 -4.91 10.63 -0.09
C ILE A 72 -6.08 10.39 0.87
N LEU A 73 -6.71 9.20 0.82
CA LEU A 73 -7.79 8.85 1.74
C LEU A 73 -7.34 8.94 3.20
N TYR A 74 -6.15 8.42 3.52
CA TYR A 74 -5.55 8.55 4.84
C TYR A 74 -5.43 10.01 5.29
N ALA A 75 -4.98 10.89 4.39
CA ALA A 75 -4.81 12.32 4.70
C ALA A 75 -6.11 13.05 5.01
N TYR A 76 -7.24 12.59 4.46
CA TYR A 76 -8.56 13.16 4.74
C TYR A 76 -9.27 12.51 5.92
N LEU A 77 -9.08 11.20 6.13
CA LEU A 77 -9.67 10.46 7.26
C LEU A 77 -8.95 10.75 8.58
N VAL A 78 -7.62 10.91 8.55
CA VAL A 78 -6.81 11.20 9.74
C VAL A 78 -6.65 12.70 9.90
N THR A 79 -7.65 13.31 10.54
CA THR A 79 -7.74 14.76 10.73
C THR A 79 -6.83 15.30 11.83
N GLN A 80 -6.45 14.47 12.80
CA GLN A 80 -5.60 14.84 13.95
C GLN A 80 -4.27 14.07 13.94
N ILE A 81 -3.25 14.67 13.33
CA ILE A 81 -1.92 14.07 13.18
C ILE A 81 -1.02 14.42 14.38
N ALA A 82 -1.36 15.47 15.13
CA ALA A 82 -0.52 16.06 16.18
C ALA A 82 -0.43 15.22 17.47
N ASP A 83 -1.31 14.24 17.67
CA ASP A 83 -1.45 13.55 18.96
C ASP A 83 -0.40 12.46 19.23
N GLY A 84 0.79 12.54 18.64
CA GLY A 84 1.90 11.59 18.88
C GLY A 84 1.71 10.17 18.31
N HIS A 85 0.49 9.75 17.98
CA HIS A 85 0.17 8.37 17.56
C HIS A 85 0.12 8.16 16.04
N TYR A 86 0.81 8.98 15.23
CA TYR A 86 0.73 8.93 13.76
C TYR A 86 1.18 7.59 13.17
N LEU A 87 2.18 6.92 13.77
CA LEU A 87 2.64 5.59 13.37
C LEU A 87 1.55 4.53 13.57
N PHE A 88 0.90 4.54 14.74
CA PHE A 88 -0.19 3.60 15.02
C PHE A 88 -1.40 3.85 14.11
N LYS A 89 -1.79 5.12 13.92
CA LYS A 89 -2.88 5.49 12.99
C LYS A 89 -2.57 5.04 11.56
N GLY A 90 -1.32 5.20 11.10
CA GLY A 90 -0.85 4.73 9.80
C GLY A 90 -0.89 3.21 9.68
N TRP A 91 -0.32 2.50 10.66
CA TRP A 91 -0.32 1.04 10.70
C TRP A 91 -1.75 0.46 10.70
N LEU A 92 -2.62 0.98 11.56
CA LEU A 92 -4.01 0.55 11.65
C LEU A 92 -4.75 0.77 10.32
N PHE A 93 -4.56 1.93 9.69
CA PHE A 93 -5.12 2.19 8.36
C PHE A 93 -4.62 1.18 7.33
N GLY A 94 -3.33 0.85 7.33
CA GLY A 94 -2.76 -0.17 6.44
C GLY A 94 -3.38 -1.55 6.63
N ILE A 95 -3.47 -2.03 7.87
CA ILE A 95 -4.07 -3.33 8.20
C ILE A 95 -5.56 -3.39 7.84
N VAL A 96 -6.32 -2.37 8.21
CA VAL A 96 -7.77 -2.32 7.93
C VAL A 96 -8.00 -2.29 6.42
N THR A 97 -7.25 -1.47 5.68
CA THR A 97 -7.36 -1.38 4.23
C THR A 97 -7.01 -2.71 3.56
N TRP A 98 -5.93 -3.35 3.98
CA TRP A 98 -5.55 -4.68 3.49
C TRP A 98 -6.64 -5.73 3.73
N PHE A 99 -7.22 -5.78 4.92
CA PHE A 99 -8.29 -6.71 5.25
C PHE A 99 -9.51 -6.51 4.33
N PHE A 100 -9.95 -5.26 4.14
CA PHE A 100 -11.08 -4.96 3.27
C PHE A 100 -10.80 -5.26 1.80
N ILE A 101 -9.59 -4.98 1.30
CA ILE A 101 -9.20 -5.34 -0.07
C ILE A 101 -9.28 -6.86 -0.27
N ASN A 102 -8.73 -7.65 0.65
CA ASN A 102 -8.79 -9.11 0.54
C ASN A 102 -10.23 -9.64 0.64
N ALA A 103 -11.05 -9.05 1.51
CA ALA A 103 -12.47 -9.41 1.59
C ALA A 103 -13.21 -9.10 0.29
N LEU A 104 -12.93 -7.95 -0.34
CA LEU A 104 -13.48 -7.60 -1.65
C LEU A 104 -13.01 -8.56 -2.75
N ASP A 105 -11.73 -8.93 -2.78
CA ASP A 105 -11.19 -9.88 -3.76
C ASP A 105 -11.93 -11.23 -3.73
N ILE A 106 -12.22 -11.73 -2.52
CA ILE A 106 -12.97 -12.98 -2.30
C ILE A 106 -14.44 -12.80 -2.72
N LEU A 107 -15.08 -11.70 -2.34
CA LEU A 107 -16.48 -11.42 -2.69
C LEU A 107 -16.69 -11.29 -4.19
N MET A 108 -15.72 -10.68 -4.89
CA MET A 108 -15.75 -10.49 -6.33
C MET A 108 -15.35 -11.75 -7.11
N LYS A 109 -14.96 -12.84 -6.44
CA LYS A 109 -14.55 -14.11 -7.07
C LYS A 109 -13.47 -13.90 -8.12
N LEU A 110 -12.50 -13.03 -7.81
CA LEU A 110 -11.38 -12.75 -8.70
C LEU A 110 -10.47 -13.97 -8.75
N GLN A 111 -10.71 -14.89 -9.68
CA GLN A 111 -9.74 -15.94 -10.01
C GLN A 111 -8.52 -15.26 -10.64
N PRO A 112 -7.26 -15.55 -10.23
CA PRO A 112 -6.74 -16.59 -9.33
C PRO A 112 -6.52 -16.19 -7.84
N LEU A 113 -7.11 -15.10 -7.35
CA LEU A 113 -6.98 -14.62 -5.96
C LEU A 113 -7.86 -15.38 -4.95
N GLU A 114 -8.70 -16.33 -5.39
CA GLU A 114 -9.59 -17.09 -4.49
C GLU A 114 -8.85 -18.10 -3.60
N LYS A 115 -7.63 -18.52 -3.97
CA LYS A 115 -6.85 -19.54 -3.25
C LYS A 115 -5.47 -18.99 -2.87
N ILE A 116 -5.45 -18.02 -1.97
CA ILE A 116 -4.22 -17.43 -1.45
C ILE A 116 -3.63 -18.36 -0.37
N PRO A 117 -2.35 -18.80 -0.50
CA PRO A 117 -1.70 -19.58 0.55
C PRO A 117 -1.60 -18.79 1.86
N THR A 118 -1.71 -19.48 2.99
CA THR A 118 -1.61 -18.85 4.33
C THR A 118 -0.34 -18.02 4.50
N LEU A 119 0.81 -18.51 4.02
CA LEU A 119 2.06 -17.75 4.06
C LEU A 119 1.99 -16.44 3.26
N THR A 120 1.29 -16.44 2.12
CA THR A 120 1.08 -15.23 1.31
C THR A 120 0.17 -14.22 2.03
N ILE A 121 -0.82 -14.69 2.80
CA ILE A 121 -1.65 -13.81 3.65
C ILE A 121 -0.78 -13.16 4.73
N PHE A 122 0.07 -13.93 5.41
CA PHE A 122 1.01 -13.40 6.42
C PHE A 122 2.00 -12.40 5.82
N SER A 123 2.61 -12.71 4.67
CA SER A 123 3.48 -11.77 3.96
C SER A 123 2.74 -10.51 3.55
N SER A 124 1.47 -10.63 3.14
CA SER A 124 0.66 -9.47 2.79
C SER A 124 0.32 -8.62 4.02
N PHE A 125 0.07 -9.24 5.17
CA PHE A 125 -0.09 -8.53 6.45
C PHE A 125 1.17 -7.75 6.85
N ILE A 126 2.36 -8.33 6.67
CA ILE A 126 3.64 -7.64 6.91
C ILE A 126 3.80 -6.48 5.93
N GLY A 127 3.54 -6.70 4.65
CA GLY A 127 3.60 -5.63 3.63
C GLY A 127 2.62 -4.49 3.92
N ALA A 128 1.39 -4.80 4.34
CA ALA A 128 0.40 -3.81 4.77
C ALA A 128 0.84 -3.04 6.02
N SER A 129 1.52 -3.71 6.96
CA SER A 129 2.12 -3.07 8.13
C SER A 129 3.22 -2.09 7.72
N ILE A 130 4.11 -2.50 6.82
CA ILE A 130 5.18 -1.66 6.27
C ILE A 130 4.58 -0.45 5.54
N TYR A 131 3.59 -0.68 4.67
CA TYR A 131 2.86 0.39 3.99
C TYR A 131 2.31 1.41 4.98
N GLY A 132 1.56 0.96 5.98
CA GLY A 132 0.91 1.84 6.96
C GLY A 132 1.89 2.63 7.81
N LEU A 133 2.97 2.01 8.28
CA LEU A 133 4.01 2.67 9.07
C LEU A 133 4.75 3.75 8.25
N VAL A 134 5.15 3.41 7.01
CA VAL A 134 5.84 4.34 6.11
C VAL A 134 4.92 5.48 5.70
N LEU A 135 3.65 5.18 5.38
CA LEU A 135 2.61 6.17 5.10
C LEU A 135 2.48 7.17 6.25
N GLY A 136 2.26 6.68 7.48
CA GLY A 136 2.10 7.54 8.65
C GLY A 136 3.35 8.39 8.93
N TYR A 137 4.54 7.79 8.84
CA TYR A 137 5.82 8.48 9.03
C TYR A 137 6.04 9.60 8.01
N PHE A 138 5.91 9.30 6.71
CA PHE A 138 6.14 10.30 5.67
C PHE A 138 5.08 11.40 5.70
N PHE A 139 3.84 11.07 6.00
CA PHE A 139 2.77 12.06 6.13
C PHE A 139 3.06 13.03 7.28
N TYR A 140 3.46 12.50 8.45
CA TYR A 140 3.88 13.30 9.59
C TYR A 140 5.09 14.18 9.27
N PHE A 141 6.13 13.60 8.66
CA PHE A 141 7.34 14.32 8.27
C PHE A 141 7.06 15.48 7.31
N LEU A 142 6.23 15.25 6.28
CA LEU A 142 5.84 16.28 5.32
C LEU A 142 5.02 17.40 5.98
N ASN A 143 4.16 17.05 6.93
CA ASN A 143 3.35 18.00 7.67
C ASN A 143 4.20 18.86 8.64
N LEU A 144 5.14 18.25 9.36
CA LEU A 144 6.08 18.96 10.25
C LEU A 144 6.98 19.95 9.50
N LYS A 145 7.56 19.52 8.37
CA LYS A 145 8.44 20.38 7.55
C LYS A 145 7.73 21.65 7.09
N HIS A 146 6.40 21.63 7.02
CA HIS A 146 5.61 22.79 6.68
C HIS A 146 5.37 23.72 7.87
N GLN A 147 5.08 23.20 9.06
CA GLN A 147 4.89 24.02 10.26
C GLN A 147 6.16 24.77 10.67
N GLY A 148 7.35 24.20 10.42
CA GLY A 148 8.64 24.86 10.67
C GLY A 148 9.02 25.97 9.69
N LYS A 149 8.27 26.18 8.59
CA LYS A 149 8.51 27.25 7.60
C LYS A 149 7.63 28.49 7.80
N GLY A 150 6.85 28.53 8.88
CA GLY A 150 5.99 29.66 9.26
C GLY A 150 6.50 30.45 10.46
N LYS A 151 7.76 30.24 10.86
CA LYS A 151 8.50 31.06 11.84
C LYS A 151 9.73 31.64 11.14
#